data_AF-A0A2T4DE84-F1
#
_entry.id   AF-A0A2T4DE84-F1
#
_cell.length_a   1.000
_cell.length_b   1.000
_cell.length_c   1.000
_cell.angle_alpha   90.00
_cell.angle_beta   90.00
_cell.angle_gamma   90.00
#
_symmetry.space_group_name_H-M   'P 1'
#
loop_
_entity.id
_entity.type
_entity.pdbx_description
1 polymer ?
#
loop_
_entity_poly.entity_id
_entity_poly.type
_entity_poly.pdbx_seq_one_letter_code
_entity_poly.pdbx_strand_id
1 'polypeptide(L)'
;SFLQKVRDLADKAGGEAPKPESPDTRFLDDIRLTTGNEQLLALYNRREELVKSIDHWEKLAEQIQQRWPSWMVLKRLVNHASGMADAEVYRAQVDTIEQQRQLLEEPDPINPLITSLTQSLREALNTLNESYLTRHEQGMKRLEADGNWKQLEPEQRNQLLSEQKLTLADQPKVAVQSTDEVLNTLDQCPLDMFADRVAALPSRFDNVAVAAAELCEPEIQFVSVPRRTLKTEADINAWAEEVKDQLKTALGKGPISVK
;
A
#
# COMPACT_ATOMS: atom_id res chain seq x y z
N SER A 1 14.72 4.82 43.56
CA SER A 1 15.13 6.06 44.24
C SER A 1 14.39 7.25 43.64
N PHE A 2 14.20 8.35 44.37
CA PHE A 2 13.59 9.59 43.84
C PHE A 2 14.31 10.10 42.58
N LEU A 3 15.65 10.21 42.63
CA LEU A 3 16.47 10.65 41.50
C LEU A 3 16.31 9.75 40.26
N GLN A 4 16.07 8.44 40.46
CA GLN A 4 15.81 7.54 39.34
C GLN A 4 14.48 7.87 38.66
N LYS A 5 13.41 8.13 39.43
CA LYS A 5 12.11 8.51 38.85
C LYS A 5 12.19 9.83 38.07
N VAL A 6 12.97 10.78 38.57
CA VAL A 6 13.20 12.07 37.92
C VAL A 6 14.00 11.89 36.61
N ARG A 7 14.96 10.96 36.59
CA ARG A 7 15.68 10.58 35.37
C ARG A 7 14.79 9.87 34.35
N ASP A 8 14.00 8.88 34.79
CA ASP A 8 13.05 8.17 33.94
C ASP A 8 12.01 9.12 33.31
N LEU A 9 11.69 10.22 34.01
CA LEU A 9 10.83 11.28 33.49
C LEU A 9 11.54 12.13 32.43
N ALA A 10 12.80 12.51 32.65
CA ALA A 10 13.59 13.21 31.64
C ALA A 10 13.72 12.39 30.34
N ASP A 11 13.95 11.08 30.46
CA ASP A 11 14.04 10.17 29.31
C ASP A 11 12.74 10.11 28.48
N LYS A 12 11.59 10.42 29.08
CA LYS A 12 10.28 10.51 28.40
C LYS A 12 9.99 11.87 27.80
N ALA A 13 10.68 12.92 28.24
CA ALA A 13 10.45 14.31 27.84
C ALA A 13 11.20 14.73 26.57
N GLY A 14 11.93 13.80 25.94
CA GLY A 14 12.64 14.04 24.68
C GLY A 14 13.18 12.73 24.10
N GLY A 15 14.08 12.81 23.13
CA GLY A 15 14.78 11.65 22.59
C GLY A 15 15.08 11.73 21.10
N GLU A 16 14.76 10.66 20.38
CA GLU A 16 14.92 10.61 18.92
C GLU A 16 14.01 11.62 18.21
N ALA A 17 14.49 12.17 17.10
CA ALA A 17 13.68 13.02 16.23
C ALA A 17 12.40 12.28 15.78
N PRO A 18 11.24 12.97 15.63
CA PRO A 18 10.97 14.40 15.83
C PRO A 18 10.74 14.83 17.28
N LYS A 19 10.94 13.98 18.30
CA LYS A 19 10.79 14.44 19.70
C LYS A 19 11.77 15.59 19.97
N PRO A 20 11.47 16.48 20.92
CA PRO A 20 12.47 17.42 21.43
C PRO A 20 13.75 16.71 21.86
N GLU A 21 14.85 17.45 21.93
CA GLU A 21 16.09 16.90 22.48
C GLU A 21 15.89 16.42 23.91
N SER A 22 16.61 15.37 24.30
CA SER A 22 16.58 14.87 25.67
C SER A 22 17.01 15.98 26.64
N PRO A 23 16.26 16.23 27.72
CA PRO A 23 16.63 17.23 28.70
C PRO A 23 17.99 16.96 29.35
N ASP A 24 18.68 18.03 29.75
CA ASP A 24 19.95 17.90 30.48
C ASP A 24 19.72 17.34 31.89
N THR A 25 20.32 16.19 32.17
CA THR A 25 20.21 15.47 33.44
C THR A 25 21.50 15.48 34.26
N ARG A 26 22.54 16.22 33.84
CA ARG A 26 23.85 16.25 34.53
C ARG A 26 23.74 16.59 36.02
N PHE A 27 22.84 17.51 36.37
CA PHE A 27 22.61 17.89 37.77
C PHE A 27 22.05 16.76 38.64
N LEU A 28 21.31 15.80 38.05
CA LEU A 28 20.83 14.62 38.77
C LEU A 28 21.98 13.66 39.09
N ASP A 29 22.95 13.55 38.17
CA ASP A 29 24.15 12.74 38.37
C ASP A 29 25.03 13.33 39.47
N ASP A 30 25.20 14.66 39.52
CA ASP A 30 25.91 15.35 40.61
C ASP A 30 25.31 15.00 41.99
N ILE A 31 23.97 15.06 42.12
CA ILE A 31 23.29 14.74 43.38
C ILE A 31 23.44 13.23 43.70
N ARG A 32 23.42 12.36 42.69
CA ARG A 32 23.56 10.92 42.86
C ARG A 32 24.95 10.52 43.38
N LEU A 33 26.00 11.29 43.06
CA LEU A 33 27.38 11.05 43.51
C LEU A 33 27.61 11.40 45.00
N THR A 34 26.71 12.18 45.61
CA THR A 34 26.76 12.48 47.05
C THR A 34 26.06 11.41 47.88
N THR A 35 26.45 11.25 49.16
CA THR A 35 25.88 10.21 50.05
C THR A 35 25.45 10.76 51.40
N GLY A 36 24.41 10.15 51.99
CA GLY A 36 23.94 10.51 53.34
C GLY A 36 23.42 11.95 53.41
N ASN A 37 23.83 12.70 54.44
CA ASN A 37 23.35 14.05 54.69
C ASN A 37 23.74 15.06 53.59
N GLU A 38 24.86 14.84 52.92
CA GLU A 38 25.30 15.68 51.79
C GLU A 38 24.32 15.59 50.62
N GLN A 39 23.74 14.42 50.38
CA GLN A 39 22.73 14.23 49.34
C GLN A 39 21.41 14.92 49.66
N LEU A 40 20.99 14.89 50.93
CA LEU A 40 19.81 15.63 51.38
C LEU A 40 20.01 17.15 51.24
N LEU A 41 21.20 17.65 51.55
CA LEU A 41 21.54 19.05 51.38
C LEU A 41 21.59 19.45 49.90
N ALA A 42 22.16 18.60 49.03
CA ALA A 42 22.20 18.83 47.58
C ALA A 42 20.79 18.87 46.97
N LEU A 43 19.90 17.95 47.37
CA LEU A 43 18.48 17.97 46.99
C LEU A 43 17.79 19.25 47.45
N TYR A 44 18.00 19.65 48.71
CA TYR A 44 17.38 20.85 49.26
C TYR A 44 17.85 22.13 48.55
N ASN A 45 19.15 22.21 48.23
CA ASN A 45 19.74 23.37 47.55
C ASN A 45 19.25 23.51 46.10
N ARG A 46 19.00 22.38 45.40
CA ARG A 46 18.50 22.37 44.02
C ARG A 46 16.99 22.13 43.92
N ARG A 47 16.23 22.23 45.02
CA ARG A 47 14.79 21.90 45.05
C ARG A 47 13.97 22.66 44.01
N GLU A 48 14.27 23.94 43.80
CA GLU A 48 13.52 24.78 42.85
C GLU A 48 13.82 24.39 41.40
N GLU A 49 15.08 24.05 41.10
CA GLU A 49 15.50 23.51 39.80
C GLU A 49 14.84 22.15 39.54
N LEU A 50 14.82 21.26 40.54
CA LEU A 50 14.15 19.97 40.48
C LEU A 50 12.64 20.11 40.21
N VAL A 51 11.94 20.96 40.97
CA VAL A 51 10.50 21.17 40.79
C VAL A 51 10.20 21.71 39.39
N LYS A 52 10.92 22.75 38.95
CA LYS A 52 10.74 23.30 37.59
C LYS A 52 11.03 22.27 36.50
N SER A 53 12.06 21.45 36.67
CA SER A 53 12.42 20.40 35.72
C SER A 53 11.35 19.32 35.66
N ILE A 54 10.87 18.85 36.81
CA ILE A 54 9.80 17.86 36.89
C ILE A 54 8.53 18.39 36.21
N ASP A 55 8.07 19.60 36.58
CA ASP A 55 6.85 20.19 35.99
C ASP A 55 6.97 20.35 34.46
N HIS A 56 8.15 20.72 33.97
CA HIS A 56 8.40 20.87 32.53
C HIS A 56 8.45 19.51 31.82
N TRP A 57 9.17 18.54 32.37
CA TRP A 57 9.32 17.22 31.77
C TRP A 57 8.02 16.41 31.81
N GLU A 58 7.20 16.56 32.85
CA GLU A 58 5.85 15.97 32.89
C GLU A 58 4.99 16.46 31.72
N LYS A 59 4.98 17.77 31.47
CA LYS A 59 4.24 18.35 30.33
C LYS A 59 4.76 17.86 28.99
N LEU A 60 6.08 17.86 28.78
CA LEU A 60 6.68 17.37 27.55
C LEU A 60 6.38 15.88 27.33
N ALA A 61 6.54 15.06 28.36
CA ALA A 61 6.26 13.63 28.27
C ALA A 61 4.80 13.35 27.93
N GLU A 62 3.86 14.08 28.53
CA GLU A 62 2.44 13.97 28.22
C GLU A 62 2.14 14.35 26.76
N GLN A 63 2.67 15.48 26.30
CA GLN A 63 2.48 15.94 24.92
C GLN A 63 3.10 14.96 23.91
N ILE A 64 4.30 14.43 24.18
CA ILE A 64 4.94 13.40 23.34
C ILE A 64 4.07 12.15 23.31
N GLN A 65 3.58 11.69 24.46
CA GLN A 65 2.72 10.51 24.52
C GLN A 65 1.43 10.68 23.70
N GLN A 66 0.87 11.88 23.64
CA GLN A 66 -0.31 12.20 22.84
C GLN A 66 0.00 12.31 21.33
N ARG A 67 1.13 12.93 20.95
CA ARG A 67 1.48 13.21 19.54
C ARG A 67 2.21 12.06 18.84
N TRP A 68 2.92 11.22 19.59
CA TRP A 68 3.74 10.14 19.03
C TRP A 68 2.97 9.10 18.22
N PRO A 69 1.77 8.64 18.62
CA PRO A 69 0.98 7.72 17.79
C PRO A 69 0.66 8.30 16.41
N SER A 70 0.28 9.58 16.34
CA SER A 70 0.02 10.27 15.07
C SER A 70 1.27 10.33 14.19
N TRP A 71 2.45 10.60 14.78
CA TRP A 71 3.71 10.56 14.05
C TRP A 71 3.98 9.17 13.42
N MET A 72 3.76 8.11 14.18
CA MET A 72 3.95 6.73 13.68
C MET A 72 2.97 6.40 12.55
N VAL A 73 1.72 6.86 12.64
CA VAL A 73 0.73 6.75 11.56
C VAL A 73 1.20 7.51 10.31
N LEU A 74 1.69 8.74 10.47
CA LEU A 74 2.20 9.53 9.35
C LEU A 74 3.37 8.83 8.64
N LYS A 75 4.35 8.29 9.37
CA LYS A 75 5.47 7.54 8.76
C LYS A 75 4.99 6.33 7.97
N ARG A 76 3.99 5.59 8.48
CA ARG A 76 3.39 4.45 7.76
C ARG A 76 2.69 4.91 6.47
N LEU A 77 1.91 5.99 6.52
CA LEU A 77 1.23 6.54 5.34
C LEU A 77 2.22 6.96 4.25
N VAL A 78 3.27 7.69 4.62
CA VAL A 78 4.31 8.14 3.67
C VAL A 78 5.02 6.97 2.99
N ASN A 79 5.27 5.88 3.73
CA ASN A 79 5.88 4.69 3.15
C ASN A 79 4.98 4.05 2.08
N HIS A 80 3.68 3.96 2.33
CA HIS A 80 2.71 3.42 1.36
C HIS A 80 2.43 4.35 0.19
N ALA A 81 2.68 5.65 0.33
CA ALA A 81 2.59 6.60 -0.77
C ALA A 81 3.75 6.50 -1.77
N SER A 82 4.75 5.63 -1.52
CA SER A 82 5.88 5.44 -2.43
C SER A 82 5.40 5.00 -3.82
N GLY A 83 5.60 5.84 -4.83
CA GLY A 83 5.12 5.61 -6.20
C GLY A 83 3.96 6.51 -6.62
N MET A 84 3.38 7.29 -5.70
CA MET A 84 2.46 8.38 -6.05
C MET A 84 3.24 9.58 -6.61
N ALA A 85 2.62 10.36 -7.49
CA ALA A 85 3.24 11.54 -8.11
C ALA A 85 3.72 12.56 -7.05
N ASP A 86 2.93 12.76 -6.00
CA ASP A 86 3.21 13.75 -4.95
C ASP A 86 3.98 13.17 -3.75
N ALA A 87 4.46 11.92 -3.84
CA ALA A 87 5.10 11.22 -2.72
C ALA A 87 6.32 11.97 -2.16
N GLU A 88 7.14 12.55 -3.03
CA GLU A 88 8.33 13.29 -2.63
C GLU A 88 8.00 14.59 -1.89
N VAL A 89 6.88 15.24 -2.23
CA VAL A 89 6.43 16.47 -1.56
C VAL A 89 6.02 16.16 -0.12
N TYR A 90 5.31 15.06 0.10
CA TYR A 90 4.97 14.60 1.44
C TYR A 90 6.21 14.16 2.22
N ARG A 91 7.11 13.41 1.59
CA ARG A 91 8.34 12.95 2.23
C ARG A 91 9.21 14.11 2.70
N ALA A 92 9.41 15.14 1.86
CA ALA A 92 10.17 16.32 2.24
C ALA A 92 9.57 17.08 3.45
N GLN A 93 8.25 17.17 3.54
CA GLN A 93 7.57 17.78 4.69
C GLN A 93 7.76 16.94 5.97
N VAL A 94 7.62 15.62 5.87
CA VAL A 94 7.85 14.71 6.99
C VAL A 94 9.31 14.76 7.45
N ASP A 95 10.25 14.75 6.52
CA ASP A 95 11.68 14.87 6.83
C ASP A 95 11.99 16.21 7.50
N THR A 96 11.30 17.29 7.12
CA THR A 96 11.44 18.59 7.78
C THR A 96 10.95 18.53 9.23
N ILE A 97 9.78 17.94 9.49
CA ILE A 97 9.24 17.77 10.85
C ILE A 97 10.20 16.93 11.71
N GLU A 98 10.77 15.88 11.12
CA GLU A 98 11.77 15.02 11.77
C GLU A 98 13.04 15.80 12.11
N GLN A 99 13.68 16.40 11.11
CA GLN A 99 14.95 17.12 11.26
C GLN A 99 14.84 18.34 12.18
N GLN A 100 13.72 19.08 12.11
CA GLN A 100 13.48 20.26 12.93
C GLN A 100 12.82 19.95 14.28
N ARG A 101 12.57 18.67 14.59
CA ARG A 101 11.98 18.19 15.85
C ARG A 101 10.65 18.86 16.21
N GLN A 102 9.76 18.93 15.22
CA GLN A 102 8.49 19.67 15.29
C GLN A 102 7.30 18.83 15.81
N LEU A 103 7.55 17.75 16.57
CA LEU A 103 6.49 16.88 17.10
C LEU A 103 5.46 17.64 17.96
N LEU A 104 5.94 18.67 18.68
CA LEU A 104 5.15 19.45 19.63
C LEU A 104 4.92 20.90 19.14
N GLU A 105 5.16 21.17 17.86
CA GLU A 105 4.98 22.51 17.28
C GLU A 105 3.49 22.88 17.20
N GLU A 106 3.18 24.16 17.40
CA GLU A 106 1.83 24.70 17.26
C GLU A 106 1.83 25.85 16.22
N PRO A 107 1.00 25.78 15.17
CA PRO A 107 -0.04 24.76 14.92
C PRO A 107 0.53 23.39 14.54
N ASP A 108 -0.20 22.34 14.91
CA ASP A 108 0.14 20.93 14.63
C ASP A 108 0.44 20.66 13.14
N PRO A 109 1.69 20.32 12.78
CA PRO A 109 2.08 20.05 11.41
C PRO A 109 1.76 18.60 10.95
N ILE A 110 1.40 17.70 11.87
CA ILE A 110 1.28 16.25 11.60
C ILE A 110 -0.14 15.89 11.13
N ASN A 111 -1.17 16.30 11.86
CA ASN A 111 -2.55 15.90 11.54
C ASN A 111 -3.02 16.34 10.14
N PRO A 112 -2.72 17.55 9.65
CA PRO A 112 -3.06 17.94 8.27
C PRO A 112 -2.45 17.02 7.21
N LEU A 113 -1.21 16.55 7.44
CA LEU A 113 -0.53 15.61 6.56
C LEU A 113 -1.16 14.22 6.61
N ILE A 114 -1.52 13.73 7.80
CA ILE A 114 -2.26 12.46 7.95
C ILE A 114 -3.56 12.52 7.16
N THR A 115 -4.36 13.58 7.32
CA THR A 115 -5.63 13.73 6.60
C THR A 115 -5.42 13.73 5.09
N SER A 116 -4.45 14.52 4.60
CA SER A 116 -4.18 14.66 3.16
C SER A 116 -3.68 13.35 2.55
N LEU A 117 -2.68 12.71 3.16
CA LEU A 117 -2.15 11.41 2.70
C LEU A 117 -3.20 10.30 2.76
N THR A 118 -3.98 10.24 3.85
CA THR A 118 -5.07 9.25 3.97
C THR A 118 -6.06 9.41 2.82
N GLN A 119 -6.43 10.65 2.48
CA GLN A 119 -7.37 10.91 1.39
C GLN A 119 -6.78 10.53 0.03
N SER A 120 -5.54 10.92 -0.26
CA SER A 120 -4.87 10.57 -1.52
C SER A 120 -4.73 9.05 -1.69
N LEU A 121 -4.35 8.33 -0.63
CA LEU A 121 -4.23 6.86 -0.63
C LEU A 121 -5.60 6.18 -0.79
N ARG A 122 -6.64 6.69 -0.12
CA ARG A 122 -8.03 6.24 -0.28
C ARG A 122 -8.50 6.37 -1.72
N GLU A 123 -8.25 7.51 -2.36
CA GLU A 123 -8.62 7.76 -3.76
C GLU A 123 -7.90 6.80 -4.71
N ALA A 124 -6.61 6.56 -4.49
CA ALA A 124 -5.83 5.59 -5.27
C ALA A 124 -6.39 4.17 -5.13
N LEU A 125 -6.67 3.73 -3.90
CA LEU A 125 -7.28 2.42 -3.63
C LEU A 125 -8.65 2.26 -4.28
N ASN A 126 -9.52 3.27 -4.15
CA ASN A 126 -10.84 3.25 -4.77
C ASN A 126 -10.76 3.18 -6.29
N THR A 127 -9.85 3.96 -6.90
CA THR A 127 -9.62 3.95 -8.35
C THR A 127 -9.18 2.56 -8.83
N LEU A 128 -8.25 1.92 -8.11
CA LEU A 128 -7.80 0.57 -8.43
C LEU A 128 -8.91 -0.47 -8.23
N ASN A 129 -9.71 -0.33 -7.18
CA ASN A 129 -10.85 -1.21 -6.92
C ASN A 129 -11.92 -1.11 -8.01
N GLU A 130 -12.29 0.11 -8.41
CA GLU A 130 -13.22 0.34 -9.51
C GLU A 130 -12.69 -0.21 -10.83
N SER A 131 -11.39 -0.02 -11.11
CA SER A 131 -10.75 -0.59 -12.30
C SER A 131 -10.75 -2.12 -12.28
N TYR A 132 -10.47 -2.72 -11.12
CA TYR A 132 -10.54 -4.17 -10.92
C TYR A 132 -11.95 -4.69 -11.23
N LEU A 133 -12.97 -4.11 -10.58
CA LEU A 133 -14.37 -4.50 -10.74
C LEU A 133 -14.82 -4.39 -12.20
N THR A 134 -14.51 -3.26 -12.84
CA THR A 134 -14.88 -3.00 -14.24
C THR A 134 -14.25 -4.02 -15.19
N ARG A 135 -12.94 -4.28 -15.05
CA ARG A 135 -12.21 -5.24 -15.91
C ARG A 135 -12.66 -6.67 -15.65
N HIS A 136 -12.95 -7.00 -14.39
CA HIS A 136 -13.47 -8.32 -14.03
C HIS A 136 -14.86 -8.55 -14.63
N GLU A 137 -15.77 -7.59 -14.50
CA GLU A 137 -17.10 -7.65 -15.11
C GLU A 137 -17.02 -7.77 -16.64
N GLN A 138 -16.13 -7.01 -17.29
CA GLN A 138 -15.88 -7.12 -18.73
C GLN A 138 -15.37 -8.51 -19.14
N GLY A 139 -14.43 -9.06 -18.38
CA GLY A 139 -13.90 -10.40 -18.59
C GLY A 139 -14.98 -11.48 -18.46
N MET A 140 -15.81 -11.39 -17.42
CA MET A 140 -16.95 -12.29 -17.21
C MET A 140 -17.96 -12.19 -18.34
N LYS A 141 -18.35 -10.99 -18.78
CA LYS A 141 -19.26 -10.79 -19.92
C LYS A 141 -18.71 -11.40 -21.21
N ARG A 142 -17.39 -11.30 -21.42
CA ARG A 142 -16.73 -11.91 -22.59
C ARG A 142 -16.79 -13.44 -22.52
N LEU A 143 -16.52 -14.03 -21.37
CA LEU A 143 -16.68 -15.48 -21.17
C LEU A 143 -18.15 -15.90 -21.36
N GLU A 144 -19.11 -15.17 -20.81
CA GLU A 144 -20.53 -15.44 -21.00
C GLU A 144 -21.01 -15.31 -22.45
N ALA A 145 -20.29 -14.57 -23.30
CA ALA A 145 -20.54 -14.53 -24.73
C ALA A 145 -19.85 -15.67 -25.51
N ASP A 146 -18.82 -16.29 -24.93
CA ASP A 146 -18.02 -17.34 -25.54
C ASP A 146 -18.79 -18.67 -25.66
N GLY A 147 -18.72 -19.29 -26.85
CA GLY A 147 -19.46 -20.51 -27.17
C GLY A 147 -18.92 -21.75 -26.44
N ASN A 148 -17.62 -21.84 -26.20
CA ASN A 148 -17.00 -22.95 -25.47
C ASN A 148 -17.32 -22.82 -23.99
N TRP A 149 -17.21 -21.61 -23.43
CA TRP A 149 -17.55 -21.34 -22.04
C TRP A 149 -18.99 -21.76 -21.69
N LYS A 150 -19.96 -21.52 -22.57
CA LYS A 150 -21.37 -21.91 -22.38
C LYS A 150 -21.60 -23.42 -22.31
N GLN A 151 -20.71 -24.22 -22.90
CA GLN A 151 -20.82 -25.68 -22.89
C GLN A 151 -20.24 -26.31 -21.62
N LEU A 152 -19.42 -25.56 -20.88
CA LEU A 152 -18.82 -26.04 -19.63
C LEU A 152 -19.84 -26.16 -18.50
N GLU A 153 -19.67 -27.20 -17.67
CA GLU A 153 -20.41 -27.36 -16.43
C GLU A 153 -19.96 -26.32 -15.37
N PRO A 154 -20.83 -25.97 -14.40
CA PRO A 154 -20.51 -24.99 -13.37
C PRO A 154 -19.22 -25.27 -12.60
N GLU A 155 -18.93 -26.54 -12.31
CA GLU A 155 -17.71 -26.97 -11.62
C GLU A 155 -16.47 -26.71 -12.47
N GLN A 156 -16.53 -26.99 -13.77
CA GLN A 156 -15.43 -26.75 -14.71
C GLN A 156 -15.15 -25.25 -14.85
N ARG A 157 -16.21 -24.43 -14.98
CA ARG A 157 -16.10 -22.97 -15.01
C ARG A 157 -15.43 -22.43 -13.76
N ASN A 158 -15.89 -22.89 -12.59
CA ASN A 158 -15.33 -22.45 -11.32
C ASN A 158 -13.87 -22.88 -11.17
N GLN A 159 -13.51 -24.09 -11.61
CA GLN A 159 -12.13 -24.55 -11.61
C GLN A 159 -11.23 -23.65 -12.46
N LEU A 160 -11.59 -23.37 -13.72
CA LEU A 160 -10.79 -22.51 -14.61
C LEU A 160 -10.63 -21.08 -14.06
N LEU A 161 -11.69 -20.50 -13.47
CA LEU A 161 -11.61 -19.20 -12.81
C LEU A 161 -10.68 -19.24 -11.59
N SER A 162 -10.72 -20.32 -10.80
CA SER A 162 -9.88 -20.48 -9.61
C SER A 162 -8.40 -20.60 -9.96
N GLU A 163 -8.06 -21.32 -11.04
CA GLU A 163 -6.68 -21.47 -11.51
C GLU A 163 -6.06 -20.13 -11.94
N GLN A 164 -6.89 -19.22 -12.46
CA GLN A 164 -6.46 -17.87 -12.84
C GLN A 164 -6.68 -16.82 -11.73
N LYS A 165 -7.12 -17.23 -10.54
CA LYS A 165 -7.45 -16.36 -9.40
C LYS A 165 -8.46 -15.27 -9.77
N LEU A 166 -9.55 -15.66 -10.41
CA LEU A 166 -10.63 -14.79 -10.88
C LEU A 166 -11.94 -15.01 -10.10
N THR A 167 -11.90 -15.79 -9.02
CA THR A 167 -13.10 -16.03 -8.21
C THR A 167 -13.37 -14.84 -7.27
N LEU A 168 -14.58 -14.79 -6.70
CA LEU A 168 -14.92 -13.79 -5.68
C LEU A 168 -13.98 -13.84 -4.45
N ALA A 169 -13.41 -15.01 -4.14
CA ALA A 169 -12.48 -15.17 -3.03
C ALA A 169 -11.12 -14.50 -3.30
N ASP A 170 -10.76 -14.34 -4.57
CA ASP A 170 -9.50 -13.73 -5.01
C ASP A 170 -9.58 -12.20 -5.12
N GLN A 171 -10.80 -11.65 -5.04
CA GLN A 171 -11.01 -10.21 -5.09
C GLN A 171 -10.32 -9.52 -3.91
N PRO A 172 -9.50 -8.49 -4.16
CA PRO A 172 -8.91 -7.68 -3.10
C PRO A 172 -9.99 -7.06 -2.21
N LYS A 173 -9.85 -7.22 -0.88
CA LYS A 173 -10.73 -6.58 0.09
C LYS A 173 -10.22 -5.17 0.35
N VAL A 174 -11.01 -4.17 -0.03
CA VAL A 174 -10.63 -2.76 0.08
C VAL A 174 -11.51 -2.10 1.14
N ALA A 175 -10.90 -1.75 2.27
CA ALA A 175 -11.55 -1.01 3.35
C ALA A 175 -10.86 0.34 3.52
N VAL A 176 -11.62 1.43 3.44
CA VAL A 176 -11.06 2.80 3.39
C VAL A 176 -11.84 3.83 4.21
N GLN A 177 -12.71 3.40 5.13
CA GLN A 177 -13.57 4.32 5.89
C GLN A 177 -12.78 5.15 6.91
N SER A 178 -11.68 4.61 7.43
CA SER A 178 -10.79 5.28 8.39
C SER A 178 -9.31 5.21 7.95
N THR A 179 -8.44 6.01 8.57
CA THR A 179 -6.99 5.94 8.34
C THR A 179 -6.44 4.54 8.65
N ASP A 180 -6.91 3.91 9.73
CA ASP A 180 -6.47 2.56 10.11
C ASP A 180 -6.90 1.51 9.08
N GLU A 181 -8.12 1.62 8.53
CA GLU A 181 -8.57 0.74 7.46
C GLU A 181 -7.77 0.91 6.18
N VAL A 182 -7.45 2.16 5.80
CA VAL A 182 -6.58 2.44 4.65
C VAL A 182 -5.21 1.79 4.85
N LEU A 183 -4.58 1.99 6.02
CA LEU A 183 -3.30 1.39 6.33
C LEU A 183 -3.35 -0.14 6.34
N ASN A 184 -4.36 -0.74 6.96
CA ASN A 184 -4.51 -2.20 7.00
C ASN A 184 -4.75 -2.80 5.60
N THR A 185 -5.48 -2.09 4.73
CA THR A 185 -5.66 -2.48 3.34
C THR A 185 -4.33 -2.44 2.59
N LEU A 186 -3.54 -1.38 2.75
CA LEU A 186 -2.24 -1.21 2.08
C LEU A 186 -1.18 -2.19 2.61
N ASP A 187 -1.20 -2.53 3.90
CA ASP A 187 -0.30 -3.53 4.47
C ASP A 187 -0.53 -4.92 3.86
N GLN A 188 -1.77 -5.25 3.48
CA GLN A 188 -2.13 -6.51 2.84
C GLN A 188 -2.00 -6.46 1.32
N CYS A 189 -2.31 -5.30 0.74
CA CYS A 189 -2.30 -5.08 -0.69
C CYS A 189 -1.76 -3.69 -1.04
N PRO A 190 -0.42 -3.55 -1.14
CA PRO A 190 0.21 -2.32 -1.60
C PRO A 190 -0.30 -1.88 -2.98
N LEU A 191 -0.22 -0.57 -3.26
CA LEU A 191 -0.79 0.03 -4.47
C LEU A 191 -0.20 -0.57 -5.76
N ASP A 192 1.11 -0.81 -5.79
CA ASP A 192 1.82 -1.42 -6.92
C ASP A 192 1.33 -2.85 -7.17
N MET A 193 1.26 -3.68 -6.13
CA MET A 193 0.76 -5.04 -6.23
C MET A 193 -0.71 -5.06 -6.68
N PHE A 194 -1.53 -4.11 -6.21
CA PHE A 194 -2.92 -4.02 -6.65
C PHE A 194 -3.00 -3.58 -8.13
N ALA A 195 -2.22 -2.59 -8.54
CA ALA A 195 -2.13 -2.16 -9.93
C ALA A 195 -1.71 -3.31 -10.85
N ASP A 196 -0.73 -4.13 -10.47
CA ASP A 196 -0.30 -5.32 -11.21
C ASP A 196 -1.42 -6.35 -11.36
N ARG A 197 -2.21 -6.57 -10.29
CA ARG A 197 -3.38 -7.46 -10.36
C ARG A 197 -4.42 -6.95 -11.36
N VAL A 198 -4.72 -5.66 -11.32
CA VAL A 198 -5.65 -5.00 -12.26
C VAL A 198 -5.13 -5.09 -13.70
N ALA A 199 -3.82 -4.90 -13.90
CA ALA A 199 -3.17 -4.99 -15.20
C ALA A 199 -3.18 -6.41 -15.77
N ALA A 200 -3.08 -7.43 -14.91
CA ALA A 200 -3.07 -8.84 -15.31
C ALA A 200 -4.46 -9.40 -15.66
N LEU A 201 -5.56 -8.77 -15.21
CA LEU A 201 -6.92 -9.28 -15.41
C LEU A 201 -7.23 -9.66 -16.87
N PRO A 202 -7.00 -8.81 -17.90
CA PRO A 202 -7.30 -9.16 -19.28
C PRO A 202 -6.64 -10.47 -19.73
N SER A 203 -5.32 -10.60 -19.47
CA SER A 203 -4.58 -11.82 -19.83
C SER A 203 -5.04 -13.07 -19.07
N ARG A 204 -5.49 -12.91 -17.81
CA ARG A 204 -6.06 -14.02 -17.03
C ARG A 204 -7.37 -14.52 -17.64
N PHE A 205 -8.24 -13.61 -18.07
CA PHE A 205 -9.46 -13.97 -18.79
C PHE A 205 -9.17 -14.58 -20.17
N ASP A 206 -8.15 -14.09 -20.89
CA ASP A 206 -7.70 -14.73 -22.13
C ASP A 206 -7.26 -16.18 -21.89
N ASN A 207 -6.52 -16.44 -20.81
CA ASN A 207 -6.11 -17.79 -20.44
C ASN A 207 -7.32 -18.69 -20.11
N VAL A 208 -8.33 -18.17 -19.43
CA VAL A 208 -9.58 -18.93 -19.17
C VAL A 208 -10.28 -19.27 -20.48
N ALA A 209 -10.39 -18.32 -21.42
CA ALA A 209 -11.03 -18.58 -22.71
C ALA A 209 -10.28 -19.66 -23.52
N VAL A 210 -8.94 -19.63 -23.49
CA VAL A 210 -8.09 -20.67 -24.09
C VAL A 210 -8.33 -22.03 -23.44
N ALA A 211 -8.29 -22.11 -22.11
CA ALA A 211 -8.48 -23.36 -21.39
C ALA A 211 -9.91 -23.93 -21.57
N ALA A 212 -10.92 -23.06 -21.66
CA ALA A 212 -12.29 -23.46 -21.96
C ALA A 212 -12.40 -24.10 -23.35
N ALA A 213 -11.73 -23.52 -24.34
CA ALA A 213 -11.70 -24.06 -25.69
C ALA A 213 -10.98 -25.42 -25.75
N GLU A 214 -9.85 -25.58 -25.06
CA GLU A 214 -9.12 -26.86 -24.96
C GLU A 214 -9.96 -27.95 -24.28
N LEU A 215 -10.79 -27.60 -23.29
CA LEU A 215 -11.62 -28.56 -22.59
C LEU A 215 -12.81 -29.03 -23.44
N CYS A 216 -13.43 -28.13 -24.20
CA CYS A 216 -14.56 -28.44 -25.08
C CYS A 216 -14.12 -29.20 -26.34
N GLU A 217 -12.98 -28.83 -26.91
CA GLU A 217 -12.44 -29.43 -28.12
C GLU A 217 -10.97 -29.80 -27.88
N PRO A 218 -10.66 -31.00 -27.37
CA PRO A 218 -9.28 -31.41 -27.02
C PRO A 218 -8.32 -31.42 -28.21
N GLU A 219 -8.83 -31.49 -29.45
CA GLU A 219 -8.06 -31.42 -30.70
C GLU A 219 -7.93 -29.99 -31.27
N ILE A 220 -8.44 -28.96 -30.57
CA ILE A 220 -8.45 -27.58 -31.06
C ILE A 220 -7.04 -27.02 -31.22
N GLN A 221 -6.81 -26.35 -32.35
CA GLN A 221 -5.52 -25.73 -32.66
C GLN A 221 -5.63 -24.21 -32.56
N PHE A 222 -4.81 -23.60 -31.71
CA PHE A 222 -4.72 -22.15 -31.63
C PHE A 222 -3.79 -21.60 -32.71
N VAL A 223 -4.34 -20.81 -33.62
CA VAL A 223 -3.60 -20.19 -34.71
C VAL A 223 -3.39 -18.72 -34.39
N SER A 224 -2.13 -18.30 -34.25
CA SER A 224 -1.78 -16.88 -34.13
C SER A 224 -1.67 -16.27 -35.52
N VAL A 225 -2.32 -15.12 -35.70
CA VAL A 225 -2.33 -14.40 -36.97
C VAL A 225 -1.09 -13.48 -37.04
N PRO A 226 -0.39 -13.41 -38.19
CA PRO A 226 0.77 -12.53 -38.36
C PRO A 226 0.43 -11.08 -38.03
N ARG A 227 1.10 -10.49 -37.03
CA ARG A 227 0.93 -9.08 -36.68
C ARG A 227 1.96 -8.23 -37.45
N ARG A 228 1.50 -7.44 -38.44
CA ARG A 228 2.36 -6.52 -39.21
C ARG A 228 1.65 -5.21 -39.52
N THR A 229 2.42 -4.14 -39.72
CA THR A 229 1.91 -2.81 -40.09
C THR A 229 1.49 -2.81 -41.56
N LEU A 230 0.19 -2.62 -41.82
CA LEU A 230 -0.39 -2.55 -43.17
C LEU A 230 -0.49 -1.07 -43.58
N LYS A 231 0.09 -0.69 -44.72
CA LYS A 231 0.20 0.72 -45.15
C LYS A 231 -0.67 1.04 -46.35
N THR A 232 -1.07 0.03 -47.11
CA THR A 232 -1.88 0.17 -48.32
C THR A 232 -3.01 -0.86 -48.34
N GLU A 233 -4.04 -0.63 -49.15
CA GLU A 233 -5.13 -1.58 -49.36
C GLU A 233 -4.64 -2.92 -49.96
N ALA A 234 -3.59 -2.87 -50.80
CA ALA A 234 -2.92 -4.05 -51.31
C ALA A 234 -2.29 -4.89 -50.19
N ASP A 235 -1.71 -4.25 -49.16
CA ASP A 235 -1.15 -4.95 -48.00
C ASP A 235 -2.24 -5.68 -47.19
N ILE A 236 -3.43 -5.07 -47.07
CA ILE A 236 -4.58 -5.68 -46.37
C ILE A 236 -5.04 -6.93 -47.11
N ASN A 237 -5.20 -6.86 -48.43
CA ASN A 237 -5.66 -8.00 -49.23
C ASN A 237 -4.63 -9.14 -49.23
N ALA A 238 -3.34 -8.82 -49.38
CA ALA A 238 -2.27 -9.81 -49.31
C ALA A 238 -2.21 -10.48 -47.92
N TRP A 239 -2.37 -9.71 -46.85
CA TRP A 239 -2.47 -10.25 -45.50
C TRP A 239 -3.71 -11.10 -45.29
N ALA A 240 -4.88 -10.68 -45.76
CA ALA A 240 -6.11 -11.44 -45.62
C ALA A 240 -6.03 -12.80 -46.33
N GLU A 241 -5.45 -12.86 -47.53
CA GLU A 241 -5.23 -14.13 -48.24
C GLU A 241 -4.22 -15.04 -47.52
N GLU A 242 -3.12 -14.48 -47.00
CA GLU A 242 -2.15 -15.26 -46.20
C GLU A 242 -2.80 -15.86 -44.95
N VAL A 243 -3.56 -15.05 -44.21
CA VAL A 243 -4.26 -15.49 -43.00
C VAL A 243 -5.31 -16.54 -43.33
N LYS A 244 -6.07 -16.34 -44.41
CA LYS A 244 -7.08 -17.29 -44.88
C LYS A 244 -6.46 -18.63 -45.25
N ASP A 245 -5.34 -18.65 -45.96
CA ASP A 245 -4.64 -19.89 -46.31
C ASP A 245 -4.05 -20.59 -45.08
N GLN A 246 -3.50 -19.82 -44.13
CA GLN A 246 -3.03 -20.33 -42.85
C GLN A 246 -4.16 -20.99 -42.05
N LEU A 247 -5.31 -20.31 -41.93
CA LEU A 247 -6.48 -20.82 -41.22
C LEU A 247 -7.05 -22.07 -41.91
N LYS A 248 -7.18 -22.09 -43.25
CA LYS A 248 -7.65 -23.28 -43.98
C LYS A 248 -6.73 -24.49 -43.80
N THR A 249 -5.41 -24.25 -43.82
CA THR A 249 -4.41 -25.31 -43.62
C THR A 249 -4.49 -25.89 -42.21
N ALA A 250 -4.69 -25.03 -41.20
CA ALA A 250 -4.88 -25.47 -39.82
C ALA A 250 -6.22 -26.19 -39.63
N LEU A 251 -7.30 -25.71 -40.23
CA LEU A 251 -8.64 -26.33 -40.18
C LEU A 251 -8.63 -27.76 -40.75
N GLY A 252 -7.81 -28.03 -41.75
CA GLY A 252 -7.64 -29.37 -42.31
C GLY A 252 -7.05 -30.39 -41.32
N LYS A 253 -6.50 -29.95 -40.19
CA LYS A 253 -5.87 -30.79 -39.16
C LYS A 253 -6.70 -30.87 -37.88
N GLY A 254 -7.84 -30.19 -37.81
CA GLY A 254 -8.71 -30.13 -36.63
C GLY A 254 -9.42 -28.78 -36.49
N PRO A 255 -10.33 -28.62 -35.52
CA PRO A 255 -10.96 -27.34 -35.21
C PRO A 255 -9.91 -26.27 -34.86
N ILE A 256 -10.17 -25.00 -35.20
CA ILE A 256 -9.21 -23.91 -34.97
C ILE A 256 -9.82 -22.74 -34.21
N SER A 257 -9.01 -22.12 -33.35
CA SER A 257 -9.34 -20.87 -32.67
C SER A 257 -8.25 -19.82 -32.92
N VAL A 258 -8.66 -18.59 -33.19
CA VAL A 258 -7.75 -17.49 -33.54
C VAL A 258 -7.35 -16.70 -32.29
N LYS A 259 -6.04 -16.54 -32.05
CA LYS A 259 -5.46 -15.77 -30.93
C LYS A 259 -4.97 -14.38 -31.35
#